data_AF-A0A178EFN9-F1
#
_entry.id   AF-A0A178EFN9-F1
#
_cell.length_a   1.000
_cell.length_b   1.000
_cell.length_c   1.000
_cell.angle_alpha   90.00
_cell.angle_beta   90.00
_cell.angle_gamma   90.00
#
_symmetry.space_group_name_H-M   'P 1'
#
loop_
_entity.id
_entity.type
_entity.pdbx_description
1 polymer ?
#
loop_
_entity_poly.entity_id
_entity_poly.type
_entity_poly.pdbx_seq_one_letter_code
_entity_poly.pdbx_strand_id
1 'polypeptide(L)'
;MKRKRSPELVNVEARKKSALNSSQDEKPKALLVECLQQYGLLRSIVSSLLPEDLLALALSSKAIHSAIVPRPCSLTNLLGKLESVDRHVETKPCIRCKVTTCDECRIHCLYQSIYEAPSDPDDLPNFSGHVLLDKDEVPILSPHHLVHELPPDSKPWADPSKSLDGPYHDQGFLDAPLEMDMPGTPESMKELLDLDLGQHSLVNFSGSSHFARPTAVLRALCMTTEARKVAICSSCYDGRAKNGPAAMAPPMTGLSWIPEMNDTSIKPCHCTMRSHFVDRWLCLRCYEVEKSTIGLCNNSEEFKWPGVGELCRCEEHKADHVICVWCWGEVKDYNYEH
;
A
#
# COMPACT_ATOMS: atom_id res chain seq x y z
N MET A 1 -20.75 -8.54 15.29
CA MET A 1 -21.86 -8.36 14.33
C MET A 1 -21.95 -9.55 13.38
N LYS A 2 -23.07 -10.28 13.38
CA LYS A 2 -23.32 -11.35 12.39
C LYS A 2 -23.91 -10.70 11.14
N ARG A 3 -23.17 -10.62 10.04
CA ARG A 3 -23.78 -10.38 8.72
C ARG A 3 -24.71 -11.57 8.43
N LYS A 4 -26.00 -11.42 8.73
CA LYS A 4 -27.05 -12.33 8.28
C LYS A 4 -27.18 -12.12 6.76
N ARG A 5 -26.51 -12.95 5.96
CA ARG A 5 -26.93 -13.17 4.58
C ARG A 5 -28.20 -14.01 4.60
N SER A 6 -29.32 -13.37 4.28
CA SER A 6 -30.59 -14.04 4.00
C SER A 6 -30.44 -14.92 2.74
N PRO A 7 -30.88 -16.21 2.76
CA PRO A 7 -31.08 -16.97 1.55
C PRO A 7 -32.55 -16.84 1.12
N GLU A 8 -32.87 -15.85 0.31
CA GLU A 8 -34.13 -15.82 -0.42
C GLU A 8 -33.93 -16.31 -1.85
N LEU A 9 -34.30 -17.58 -2.04
CA LEU A 9 -34.64 -18.15 -3.34
C LEU A 9 -35.90 -17.45 -3.85
N VAL A 10 -35.73 -16.48 -4.75
CA VAL A 10 -36.84 -15.91 -5.52
C VAL A 10 -36.60 -16.20 -7.00
N ASN A 11 -37.49 -17.03 -7.55
CA ASN A 11 -37.66 -17.25 -8.98
C ASN A 11 -37.76 -15.90 -9.71
N VAL A 12 -36.85 -15.64 -10.64
CA VAL A 12 -36.98 -14.51 -11.57
C VAL A 12 -37.47 -15.06 -12.91
N GLU A 13 -38.77 -14.91 -13.15
CA GLU A 13 -39.36 -14.99 -14.48
C GLU A 13 -38.76 -13.88 -15.36
N ALA A 14 -38.32 -14.28 -16.55
CA ALA A 14 -37.77 -13.41 -17.57
C ALA A 14 -38.83 -12.40 -18.07
N ARG A 15 -38.76 -11.16 -17.58
CA ARG A 15 -39.48 -10.02 -18.15
C ARG A 15 -38.63 -9.30 -19.20
N LYS A 16 -38.97 -9.56 -20.46
CA LYS A 16 -38.52 -8.86 -21.67
C LYS A 16 -38.97 -7.38 -21.59
N LYS A 17 -38.06 -6.47 -21.25
CA LYS A 17 -38.28 -5.01 -21.39
C LYS A 17 -37.78 -4.54 -22.75
N SER A 18 -38.75 -4.17 -23.58
CA SER A 18 -38.61 -3.39 -24.81
C SER A 18 -38.05 -2.00 -24.46
N ALA A 19 -36.86 -1.67 -24.97
CA ALA A 19 -36.31 -0.33 -24.93
C ALA A 19 -36.83 0.48 -26.13
N LEU A 20 -37.66 1.49 -25.87
CA LEU A 20 -37.90 2.59 -26.79
C LEU A 20 -36.73 3.58 -26.65
N ASN A 21 -36.07 3.84 -27.78
CA ASN A 21 -35.05 4.86 -27.95
C ASN A 21 -35.63 6.25 -27.66
N SER A 22 -35.05 6.95 -26.69
CA SER A 22 -35.12 8.40 -26.57
C SER A 22 -33.70 8.95 -26.70
N SER A 23 -33.37 9.43 -27.90
CA SER A 23 -32.11 10.11 -28.20
C SER A 23 -32.15 11.49 -27.57
N GLN A 24 -31.55 11.63 -26.38
CA GLN A 24 -31.13 12.93 -25.88
C GLN A 24 -29.66 13.14 -26.24
N ASP A 25 -29.39 14.28 -26.88
CA ASP A 25 -28.07 14.82 -27.18
C ASP A 25 -27.19 14.88 -25.91
N GLU A 26 -26.38 13.86 -25.68
CA GLU A 26 -25.28 13.95 -24.72
C GLU A 26 -24.17 14.78 -25.36
N LYS A 27 -24.00 16.02 -24.86
CA LYS A 27 -22.82 16.83 -25.16
C LYS A 27 -21.56 16.00 -24.86
N PRO A 28 -20.55 16.01 -25.76
CA PRO A 28 -19.33 15.26 -25.54
C PRO A 28 -18.69 15.70 -24.23
N LYS A 29 -18.65 14.79 -23.25
CA LYS A 29 -17.92 15.01 -22.00
C LYS A 29 -16.45 15.18 -22.36
N ALA A 30 -15.82 16.21 -21.81
CA ALA A 30 -14.41 16.49 -22.09
C ALA A 30 -13.57 15.32 -21.58
N LEU A 31 -12.93 14.58 -22.51
CA LEU A 31 -12.04 13.44 -22.24
C LEU A 31 -11.02 13.72 -21.13
N LEU A 32 -10.57 14.97 -20.99
CA LEU A 32 -9.66 15.36 -19.92
C LEU A 32 -10.28 15.25 -18.51
N VAL A 33 -11.59 15.50 -18.34
CA VAL A 33 -12.26 15.35 -17.04
C VAL A 33 -12.43 13.87 -16.68
N GLU A 34 -12.73 13.01 -17.66
CA GLU A 34 -12.72 11.56 -17.44
C GLU A 34 -11.30 11.06 -17.15
N CYS A 35 -10.27 11.53 -17.87
CA CYS A 35 -8.89 11.20 -17.57
C CYS A 35 -8.44 11.71 -16.19
N LEU A 36 -8.86 12.91 -15.77
CA LEU A 36 -8.52 13.46 -14.45
C LEU A 36 -9.25 12.74 -13.31
N GLN A 37 -10.45 12.20 -13.56
CA GLN A 37 -11.20 11.39 -12.61
C GLN A 37 -10.64 9.96 -12.48
N GLN A 38 -9.99 9.44 -13.52
CA GLN A 38 -9.42 8.09 -13.52
C GLN A 38 -8.07 7.95 -12.79
N TYR A 39 -7.40 9.06 -12.44
CA TYR A 39 -6.12 9.01 -11.74
C TYR A 39 -6.22 9.68 -10.36
N GLY A 40 -6.44 8.89 -9.31
CA GLY A 40 -6.31 9.33 -7.91
C GLY A 40 -4.95 9.98 -7.60
N LEU A 41 -3.91 9.60 -8.36
CA LEU A 41 -2.58 10.20 -8.34
C LEU A 41 -2.58 11.69 -8.72
N LEU A 42 -3.38 12.08 -9.73
CA LEU A 42 -3.47 13.48 -10.18
C LEU A 42 -4.20 14.35 -9.18
N ARG A 43 -5.20 13.82 -8.47
CA ARG A 43 -5.81 14.50 -7.33
C ARG A 43 -4.78 14.78 -6.23
N SER A 44 -3.92 13.80 -5.93
CA SER A 44 -2.86 13.91 -4.92
C SER A 44 -1.74 14.89 -5.33
N ILE A 45 -1.34 14.87 -6.60
CA ILE A 45 -0.38 15.84 -7.17
C ILE A 45 -0.96 17.25 -7.12
N VAL A 46 -2.20 17.44 -7.58
CA VAL A 46 -2.89 18.74 -7.60
C VAL A 46 -3.13 19.26 -6.17
N SER A 47 -3.36 18.39 -5.19
CA SER A 47 -3.47 18.78 -3.77
C SER A 47 -2.12 19.07 -3.10
N SER A 48 -1.00 18.75 -3.73
CA SER A 48 0.35 18.99 -3.19
C SER A 48 1.04 20.22 -3.80
N LEU A 49 0.41 20.87 -4.78
CA LEU A 49 0.92 22.08 -5.40
C LEU A 49 0.59 23.30 -4.54
N LEU A 50 1.52 24.25 -4.45
CA LEU A 50 1.25 25.53 -3.82
C LEU A 50 0.20 26.31 -4.63
N PRO A 51 -0.50 27.29 -4.01
CA PRO A 51 -1.48 28.11 -4.73
C PRO A 51 -0.90 28.77 -5.99
N GLU A 52 0.36 29.19 -5.97
CA GLU A 52 1.01 29.76 -7.16
C GLU A 52 1.30 28.70 -8.24
N ASP A 53 1.65 27.48 -7.84
CA ASP A 53 1.94 26.37 -8.77
C ASP A 53 0.65 25.78 -9.37
N LEU A 54 -0.44 25.75 -8.60
CA LEU A 54 -1.79 25.43 -9.07
C LEU A 54 -2.28 26.45 -10.08
N LEU A 55 -2.06 27.74 -9.80
CA LEU A 55 -2.38 28.82 -10.72
C LEU A 55 -1.50 28.74 -11.97
N ALA A 56 -0.20 28.48 -11.84
CA ALA A 56 0.71 28.29 -12.96
C ALA A 56 0.34 27.06 -13.80
N LEU A 57 -0.04 25.94 -13.17
CA LEU A 57 -0.53 24.73 -13.85
C LEU A 57 -1.86 24.98 -14.57
N ALA A 58 -2.78 25.70 -13.92
CA ALA A 58 -4.04 26.10 -14.53
C ALA A 58 -3.82 27.04 -15.71
N LEU A 59 -2.92 28.03 -15.61
CA LEU A 59 -2.63 29.01 -16.66
C LEU A 59 -1.80 28.41 -17.83
N SER A 60 -0.91 27.46 -17.55
CA SER A 60 -0.06 26.80 -18.56
C SER A 60 -0.80 25.73 -19.37
N SER A 61 -1.87 25.14 -18.81
CA SER A 61 -2.71 24.17 -19.51
C SER A 61 -4.08 24.75 -19.85
N LYS A 62 -4.24 25.18 -21.11
CA LYS A 62 -5.50 25.72 -21.66
C LYS A 62 -6.70 24.81 -21.41
N ALA A 63 -6.47 23.49 -21.35
CA ALA A 63 -7.51 22.50 -21.11
C ALA A 63 -7.88 22.38 -19.61
N ILE A 64 -6.92 22.51 -18.68
CA ILE A 64 -7.19 22.54 -17.24
C ILE A 64 -7.85 23.87 -16.85
N HIS A 65 -7.37 25.00 -17.38
CA HIS A 65 -8.01 26.31 -17.19
C HIS A 65 -9.50 26.26 -17.58
N SER A 66 -9.79 25.77 -18.79
CA SER A 66 -11.15 25.73 -19.33
C SER A 66 -12.07 24.75 -18.59
N ALA A 67 -11.51 23.73 -17.95
CA ALA A 67 -12.26 22.75 -17.16
C ALA A 67 -12.58 23.24 -15.73
N ILE A 68 -11.64 23.96 -15.10
CA ILE A 68 -11.71 24.29 -13.67
C ILE A 68 -12.20 25.72 -13.41
N VAL A 69 -11.66 26.71 -14.13
CA VAL A 69 -11.83 28.15 -13.81
C VAL A 69 -13.22 28.70 -14.16
N PRO A 70 -13.88 28.33 -15.28
CA PRO A 70 -15.20 28.87 -15.63
C PRO A 70 -16.35 28.37 -14.76
N ARG A 71 -16.10 27.37 -13.89
CA ARG A 71 -17.14 26.77 -13.05
C ARG A 71 -16.96 27.29 -11.62
N PRO A 72 -17.83 28.22 -11.16
CA PRO A 72 -17.71 28.84 -9.85
C PRO A 72 -17.54 27.79 -8.75
N CYS A 73 -18.37 26.74 -8.72
CA CYS A 73 -18.30 25.67 -7.70
C CYS A 73 -17.00 24.85 -7.72
N SER A 74 -16.35 24.67 -8.87
CA SER A 74 -15.08 23.93 -8.98
C SER A 74 -13.91 24.77 -8.48
N LEU A 75 -13.94 26.08 -8.75
CA LEU A 75 -12.99 27.04 -8.20
C LEU A 75 -13.19 27.20 -6.69
N THR A 76 -14.44 27.28 -6.20
CA THR A 76 -14.73 27.35 -4.77
C THR A 76 -14.34 26.06 -4.03
N ASN A 77 -14.45 24.87 -4.64
CA ASN A 77 -13.96 23.62 -4.05
C ASN A 77 -12.43 23.51 -4.05
N LEU A 78 -11.75 24.13 -5.01
CA LEU A 78 -10.29 24.22 -5.06
C LEU A 78 -9.79 25.21 -3.99
N LEU A 79 -10.41 26.38 -3.90
CA LEU A 79 -10.10 27.44 -2.95
C LEU A 79 -10.55 27.10 -1.51
N GLY A 80 -11.66 26.38 -1.34
CA GLY A 80 -12.13 25.90 -0.03
C GLY A 80 -11.26 24.78 0.56
N LYS A 81 -10.40 24.15 -0.27
CA LYS A 81 -9.28 23.32 0.21
C LYS A 81 -8.04 24.12 0.60
N LEU A 82 -7.96 25.41 0.21
CA LEU A 82 -6.92 26.34 0.63
C LEU A 82 -7.23 26.96 2.01
N GLU A 83 -8.50 26.99 2.41
CA GLU A 83 -8.91 27.23 3.80
C GLU A 83 -8.68 25.94 4.61
N SER A 84 -7.42 25.51 4.75
CA SER A 84 -7.11 24.33 5.55
C SER A 84 -7.58 24.58 6.99
N VAL A 85 -8.49 23.75 7.48
CA VAL A 85 -8.66 23.51 8.92
C VAL A 85 -7.26 23.32 9.50
N ASP A 86 -6.97 23.99 10.62
CA ASP A 86 -5.65 24.12 11.28
C ASP A 86 -5.11 22.77 11.79
N ARG A 87 -4.94 21.81 10.87
CA ARG A 87 -4.41 20.48 11.14
C ARG A 87 -2.91 20.55 11.19
N HIS A 88 -2.39 20.14 12.32
CA HIS A 88 -0.97 19.94 12.50
C HIS A 88 -0.56 18.65 11.78
N VAL A 89 -0.40 18.72 10.46
CA VAL A 89 0.17 17.62 9.68
C VAL A 89 1.68 17.69 9.82
N GLU A 90 2.28 16.64 10.40
CA GLU A 90 3.73 16.56 10.54
C GLU A 90 4.40 16.55 9.16
N THR A 91 5.50 17.29 8.99
CA THR A 91 6.29 17.30 7.76
C THR A 91 7.75 16.99 8.04
N LYS A 92 8.37 16.13 7.21
CA LYS A 92 9.82 15.84 7.28
C LYS A 92 10.40 15.69 5.87
N PRO A 93 11.70 15.95 5.68
CA PRO A 93 12.35 15.72 4.38
C PRO A 93 12.41 14.23 4.05
N CYS A 94 12.13 13.89 2.79
CA CYS A 94 12.29 12.55 2.25
C CYS A 94 13.72 12.05 2.49
N ILE A 95 13.88 10.85 3.05
CA ILE A 95 15.19 10.32 3.41
C ILE A 95 16.14 10.24 2.21
N ARG A 96 15.60 10.01 1.01
CA ARG A 96 16.35 9.86 -0.25
C ARG A 96 16.57 11.18 -0.99
N CYS A 97 15.51 11.86 -1.42
CA CYS A 97 15.62 13.05 -2.29
C CYS A 97 15.55 14.38 -1.52
N LYS A 98 15.34 14.35 -0.20
CA LYS A 98 15.21 15.53 0.69
C LYS A 98 14.02 16.45 0.42
N VAL A 99 13.16 16.16 -0.56
CA VAL A 99 11.88 16.86 -0.76
C VAL A 99 11.04 16.73 0.51
N THR A 100 10.52 17.85 1.02
CA THR A 100 9.62 17.88 2.18
C THR A 100 8.35 17.11 1.86
N THR A 101 8.01 16.15 2.72
CA THR A 101 6.82 15.32 2.59
C THR A 101 6.02 15.39 3.90
N CYS A 102 4.71 15.62 3.80
CA CYS A 102 3.83 15.56 4.96
C CYS A 102 3.48 14.11 5.32
N ASP A 103 2.96 13.90 6.52
CA ASP A 103 2.52 12.59 6.99
C ASP A 103 1.47 12.00 6.04
N GLU A 104 0.51 12.77 5.52
CA GLU A 104 -0.48 12.24 4.58
C GLU A 104 0.08 11.86 3.19
N CYS A 105 1.23 12.42 2.78
CA CYS A 105 1.80 12.23 1.44
C CYS A 105 3.02 11.28 1.39
N ARG A 106 3.54 10.85 2.54
CA ARG A 106 4.62 9.85 2.56
C ARG A 106 4.08 8.45 2.28
N ILE A 107 4.98 7.50 2.07
CA ILE A 107 4.59 6.10 1.95
C ILE A 107 4.10 5.55 3.29
N HIS A 108 2.95 4.87 3.28
CA HIS A 108 2.40 4.12 4.40
C HIS A 108 2.24 2.65 4.01
N CYS A 109 2.19 1.76 5.00
CA CYS A 109 1.77 0.38 4.75
C CYS A 109 0.27 0.35 4.46
N LEU A 110 -0.52 1.16 5.16
CA LEU A 110 -1.96 1.26 5.01
C LEU A 110 -2.42 2.72 4.85
N TYR A 111 -3.03 3.00 3.71
CA TYR A 111 -3.69 4.27 3.44
C TYR A 111 -5.18 4.20 3.77
N GLN A 112 -5.60 4.73 4.91
CA GLN A 112 -7.02 4.97 5.18
C GLN A 112 -7.50 6.18 4.38
N SER A 113 -7.97 5.95 3.16
CA SER A 113 -8.42 7.00 2.25
C SER A 113 -9.94 7.14 2.17
N ILE A 114 -10.69 6.20 2.75
CA ILE A 114 -12.15 6.12 2.62
C ILE A 114 -12.77 6.08 4.02
N TYR A 115 -13.83 6.87 4.17
CA TYR A 115 -14.66 6.95 5.37
C TYR A 115 -16.12 6.95 4.92
N GLU A 116 -16.92 6.08 5.54
CA GLU A 116 -18.37 6.08 5.41
C GLU A 116 -18.99 6.31 6.78
N ALA A 117 -19.80 7.37 6.90
CA ALA A 117 -20.54 7.65 8.12
C ALA A 117 -21.53 6.51 8.41
N PRO A 118 -21.77 6.18 9.70
CA PRO A 118 -22.72 5.13 10.05
C PRO A 118 -24.13 5.52 9.60
N SER A 119 -24.89 4.54 9.09
CA SER A 119 -26.28 4.73 8.69
C SER A 119 -27.23 4.83 9.87
N ASP A 120 -26.90 4.18 10.97
CA ASP A 120 -27.66 4.15 12.22
C ASP A 120 -26.77 4.69 13.38
N PRO A 121 -27.32 5.44 14.35
CA PRO A 121 -26.58 5.85 15.54
C PRO A 121 -25.89 4.72 16.32
N ASP A 122 -26.40 3.50 16.25
CA ASP A 122 -25.82 2.32 16.92
C ASP A 122 -24.75 1.61 16.07
N ASP A 123 -24.61 1.98 14.78
CA ASP A 123 -23.60 1.45 13.89
C ASP A 123 -22.26 2.18 14.05
N LEU A 124 -21.16 1.45 13.79
CA LEU A 124 -19.83 2.06 13.69
C LEU A 124 -19.58 2.56 12.26
N PRO A 125 -18.79 3.65 12.09
CA PRO A 125 -18.36 4.09 10.77
C PRO A 125 -17.52 3.01 10.07
N ASN A 126 -17.68 2.91 8.75
CA ASN A 126 -16.80 2.06 7.94
C ASN A 126 -15.56 2.85 7.53
N PHE A 127 -14.42 2.19 7.59
CA PHE A 127 -13.15 2.70 7.08
C PHE A 127 -12.59 1.72 6.07
N SER A 128 -11.97 2.22 5.02
CA SER A 128 -11.28 1.40 4.04
C SER A 128 -10.18 2.18 3.35
N GLY A 129 -9.40 1.47 2.55
CA GLY A 129 -8.14 2.00 2.07
C GLY A 129 -7.36 1.08 1.16
N HIS A 130 -6.09 1.41 0.96
CA HIS A 130 -5.18 0.67 0.10
C HIS A 130 -3.90 0.31 0.86
N VAL A 131 -3.43 -0.91 0.66
CA VAL A 131 -2.18 -1.41 1.26
C VAL A 131 -1.03 -1.21 0.28
N LEU A 132 -0.02 -0.42 0.62
CA LEU A 132 1.18 -0.18 -0.22
C LEU A 132 0.86 0.19 -1.68
N LEU A 133 -0.20 0.99 -1.88
CA LEU A 133 -0.71 1.41 -3.19
C LEU A 133 -1.21 0.24 -4.07
N ASP A 134 -1.54 -0.89 -3.46
CA ASP A 134 -2.28 -1.94 -4.15
C ASP A 134 -3.65 -1.41 -4.61
N LYS A 135 -4.14 -1.95 -5.71
CA LYS A 135 -5.36 -1.49 -6.37
C LYS A 135 -6.62 -1.93 -5.62
N ASP A 136 -6.56 -3.05 -4.90
CA ASP A 136 -7.72 -3.64 -4.26
C ASP A 136 -8.04 -2.84 -2.96
N GLU A 137 -9.31 -2.56 -2.73
CA GLU A 137 -9.75 -1.81 -1.55
C GLU A 137 -9.86 -2.76 -0.35
N VAL A 138 -9.18 -2.39 0.74
CA VAL A 138 -9.12 -3.19 1.96
C VAL A 138 -9.93 -2.51 3.06
N PRO A 139 -10.96 -3.18 3.62
CA PRO A 139 -11.65 -2.67 4.80
C PRO A 139 -10.71 -2.61 6.00
N ILE A 140 -10.87 -1.55 6.80
CA ILE A 140 -10.06 -1.28 7.98
C ILE A 140 -11.01 -1.27 9.18
N LEU A 141 -10.85 -2.23 10.07
CA LEU A 141 -11.61 -2.29 11.30
C LEU A 141 -10.87 -1.49 12.37
N SER A 142 -11.52 -0.46 12.91
CA SER A 142 -11.02 0.22 14.11
C SER A 142 -11.04 -0.75 15.30
N PRO A 143 -10.26 -0.51 16.37
CA PRO A 143 -10.30 -1.35 17.58
C PRO A 143 -11.70 -1.55 18.18
N HIS A 144 -12.61 -0.60 17.96
CA HIS A 144 -13.99 -0.63 18.45
C HIS A 144 -14.86 -1.68 17.73
N HIS A 145 -14.44 -2.16 16.55
CA HIS A 145 -15.16 -3.20 15.82
C HIS A 145 -14.93 -4.61 16.37
N LEU A 146 -13.77 -4.86 17.01
CA LEU A 146 -13.33 -6.20 17.38
C LEU A 146 -13.35 -6.47 18.88
N VAL A 147 -13.13 -5.45 19.70
CA VAL A 147 -12.95 -5.64 21.13
C VAL A 147 -14.25 -5.33 21.87
N HIS A 148 -14.76 -6.30 22.63
CA HIS A 148 -15.94 -6.11 23.47
C HIS A 148 -15.68 -5.20 24.69
N GLU A 149 -14.42 -5.06 25.11
CA GLU A 149 -13.98 -4.21 26.22
C GLU A 149 -12.72 -3.42 25.83
N LEU A 150 -12.91 -2.21 25.30
CA LEU A 150 -11.80 -1.28 25.14
C LEU A 150 -11.51 -0.55 26.46
N PRO A 151 -10.29 0.00 26.66
CA PRO A 151 -10.03 0.90 27.76
C PRO A 151 -11.10 2.00 27.82
N PRO A 152 -11.61 2.39 29.01
CA PRO A 152 -12.71 3.37 29.13
C PRO A 152 -12.42 4.71 28.43
N ASP A 153 -11.15 5.06 28.31
CA ASP A 153 -10.68 6.33 27.74
C ASP A 153 -10.38 6.26 26.23
N SER A 154 -10.61 5.12 25.57
CA SER A 154 -10.35 5.02 24.13
C SER A 154 -11.39 5.81 23.33
N LYS A 155 -10.96 6.85 22.63
CA LYS A 155 -11.82 7.59 21.71
C LYS A 155 -12.12 6.76 20.45
N PRO A 156 -13.38 6.69 20.00
CA PRO A 156 -13.71 6.13 18.69
C PRO A 156 -12.97 6.84 17.57
N TRP A 157 -12.63 6.11 16.52
CA TRP A 157 -12.15 6.71 15.29
C TRP A 157 -13.23 7.63 14.71
N ALA A 158 -12.84 8.85 14.38
CA ALA A 158 -13.72 9.86 13.85
C ALA A 158 -13.47 10.08 12.35
N ASP A 159 -14.37 10.82 11.71
CA ASP A 159 -14.21 11.31 10.34
C ASP A 159 -12.88 12.07 10.21
N PRO A 160 -11.91 11.56 9.43
CA PRO A 160 -10.62 12.23 9.26
C PRO A 160 -10.77 13.61 8.66
N SER A 161 -11.90 13.96 8.02
CA SER A 161 -12.14 15.31 7.48
C SER A 161 -12.64 16.32 8.53
N LYS A 162 -12.99 15.87 9.74
CA LYS A 162 -13.48 16.72 10.83
C LYS A 162 -12.64 16.63 12.11
N SER A 163 -11.87 15.55 12.26
CA SER A 163 -11.03 15.31 13.42
C SER A 163 -9.63 15.90 13.25
N LEU A 164 -8.98 16.18 14.37
CA LEU A 164 -7.53 16.45 14.46
C LEU A 164 -6.73 15.16 14.68
N ASP A 165 -7.39 14.06 15.07
CA ASP A 165 -6.74 12.81 15.50
C ASP A 165 -6.50 11.82 14.33
N GLY A 166 -6.91 12.15 13.10
CA GLY A 166 -6.78 11.29 11.92
C GLY A 166 -6.18 12.03 10.71
N PRO A 167 -5.87 11.33 9.61
CA PRO A 167 -6.18 9.92 9.31
C PRO A 167 -5.40 8.89 10.14
N TYR A 168 -5.97 7.69 10.35
CA TYR A 168 -5.38 6.63 11.17
C TYR A 168 -4.53 5.67 10.32
N HIS A 169 -3.61 6.23 9.53
CA HIS A 169 -2.67 5.44 8.73
C HIS A 169 -1.91 4.44 9.61
N ASP A 170 -1.66 3.25 9.06
CA ASP A 170 -0.89 2.19 9.73
C ASP A 170 -1.48 1.73 11.09
N GLN A 171 -2.78 1.92 11.31
CA GLN A 171 -3.50 1.49 12.52
C GLN A 171 -4.70 0.59 12.19
N GLY A 172 -5.28 -0.02 13.24
CA GLY A 172 -6.46 -0.86 13.13
C GLY A 172 -6.15 -2.30 12.69
N PHE A 173 -7.13 -2.93 12.06
CA PHE A 173 -7.06 -4.30 11.58
C PHE A 173 -7.48 -4.34 10.11
N LEU A 174 -6.71 -5.04 9.29
CA LEU A 174 -7.04 -5.28 7.89
C LEU A 174 -8.05 -6.42 7.79
N ASP A 175 -9.11 -6.25 6.99
CA ASP A 175 -10.01 -7.34 6.61
C ASP A 175 -9.74 -7.82 5.17
N ALA A 176 -10.49 -8.80 4.68
CA ALA A 176 -10.37 -9.27 3.30
C ALA A 176 -10.75 -8.15 2.31
N PRO A 177 -10.01 -7.98 1.20
CA PRO A 177 -10.34 -6.98 0.18
C PRO A 177 -11.78 -7.15 -0.34
N LEU A 178 -12.45 -6.02 -0.61
CA LEU A 178 -13.88 -6.00 -0.96
C LEU A 178 -14.20 -6.76 -2.24
N GLU A 179 -13.28 -6.75 -3.19
CA GLU A 179 -13.40 -7.42 -4.49
C GLU A 179 -13.12 -8.92 -4.43
N MET A 180 -12.65 -9.44 -3.29
CA MET A 180 -12.27 -10.84 -3.14
C MET A 180 -13.35 -11.64 -2.40
N ASP A 181 -13.87 -12.69 -3.04
CA ASP A 181 -14.83 -13.62 -2.42
C ASP A 181 -14.20 -14.58 -1.39
N MET A 182 -12.90 -14.45 -1.12
CA MET A 182 -12.20 -15.32 -0.18
C MET A 182 -12.29 -14.76 1.24
N PRO A 183 -12.85 -15.52 2.20
CA PRO A 183 -12.86 -15.08 3.59
C PRO A 183 -11.44 -15.04 4.15
N GLY A 184 -11.24 -14.16 5.14
CA GLY A 184 -10.01 -14.10 5.94
C GLY A 184 -10.34 -13.65 7.35
N THR A 185 -9.46 -13.96 8.30
CA THR A 185 -9.51 -13.36 9.64
C THR A 185 -8.88 -11.97 9.59
N PRO A 186 -9.47 -10.96 10.26
CA PRO A 186 -8.84 -9.66 10.34
C PRO A 186 -7.46 -9.73 10.99
N GLU A 187 -6.49 -8.99 10.46
CA GLU A 187 -5.09 -9.03 10.89
C GLU A 187 -4.66 -7.68 11.49
N SER A 188 -3.96 -7.70 12.63
CA SER A 188 -3.57 -6.51 13.38
C SER A 188 -2.43 -5.74 12.69
N MET A 189 -2.65 -4.49 12.29
CA MET A 189 -1.58 -3.67 11.70
C MET A 189 -0.41 -3.46 12.66
N LYS A 190 -0.68 -3.35 13.97
CA LYS A 190 0.39 -3.18 14.96
C LYS A 190 1.35 -4.37 14.95
N GLU A 191 0.84 -5.59 14.94
CA GLU A 191 1.65 -6.81 14.94
C GLU A 191 2.39 -6.99 13.62
N LEU A 192 1.71 -6.73 12.49
CA LEU A 192 2.30 -6.79 11.16
C LEU A 192 3.44 -5.79 10.97
N LEU A 193 3.30 -4.59 11.53
CA LEU A 193 4.32 -3.54 11.43
C LEU A 193 5.62 -3.89 12.16
N ASP A 194 5.49 -4.58 13.29
CA ASP A 194 6.60 -4.88 14.20
C ASP A 194 7.18 -6.30 14.04
N LEU A 195 6.62 -7.10 13.14
CA LEU A 195 7.11 -8.44 12.85
C LEU A 195 8.54 -8.40 12.30
N ASP A 196 9.45 -9.16 12.92
CA ASP A 196 10.81 -9.38 12.39
C ASP A 196 10.76 -10.24 11.13
N LEU A 197 10.79 -9.58 9.97
CA LEU A 197 10.74 -10.21 8.66
C LEU A 197 12.04 -10.96 8.31
N GLY A 198 13.10 -10.82 9.11
CA GLY A 198 14.31 -11.62 8.97
C GLY A 198 14.17 -13.03 9.53
N GLN A 199 13.21 -13.25 10.43
CA GLN A 199 12.97 -14.53 11.11
C GLN A 199 11.60 -15.12 10.78
N HIS A 200 10.66 -14.29 10.32
CA HIS A 200 9.29 -14.69 10.05
C HIS A 200 8.86 -14.32 8.63
N SER A 201 8.01 -15.17 8.03
CA SER A 201 7.38 -14.93 6.74
C SER A 201 5.91 -14.59 6.92
N LEU A 202 5.45 -13.51 6.26
CA LEU A 202 4.03 -13.15 6.27
C LEU A 202 3.14 -14.22 5.61
N VAL A 203 3.71 -15.03 4.71
CA VAL A 203 3.01 -16.16 4.07
C VAL A 203 2.48 -17.15 5.11
N ASN A 204 3.20 -17.30 6.22
CA ASN A 204 2.87 -18.23 7.31
C ASN A 204 2.39 -17.51 8.58
N PHE A 205 2.15 -16.20 8.53
CA PHE A 205 1.79 -15.41 9.71
C PHE A 205 0.41 -15.78 10.26
N SER A 206 -0.56 -16.01 9.38
CA SER A 206 -1.90 -16.41 9.82
C SER A 206 -1.87 -17.83 10.39
N GLY A 207 -2.17 -17.96 11.68
CA GLY A 207 -2.21 -19.25 12.39
C GLY A 207 -3.33 -20.20 11.93
N SER A 208 -4.26 -19.72 11.09
CA SER A 208 -5.37 -20.52 10.59
C SER A 208 -4.94 -21.32 9.35
N SER A 209 -4.99 -22.65 9.45
CA SER A 209 -4.80 -23.55 8.31
C SER A 209 -5.99 -23.58 7.35
N HIS A 210 -7.08 -22.87 7.65
CA HIS A 210 -8.31 -22.88 6.85
C HIS A 210 -8.27 -21.97 5.63
N PHE A 211 -7.31 -21.05 5.57
CA PHE A 211 -7.19 -20.08 4.48
C PHE A 211 -6.01 -20.40 3.57
N ALA A 212 -6.11 -19.96 2.31
CA ALA A 212 -4.98 -20.00 1.39
C ALA A 212 -3.80 -19.20 1.97
N ARG A 213 -2.57 -19.58 1.57
CA ARG A 213 -1.35 -18.88 1.95
C ARG A 213 -0.76 -18.16 0.73
N PRO A 214 -0.51 -16.84 0.81
CA PRO A 214 -0.94 -15.95 1.89
C PRO A 214 -2.46 -15.78 1.92
N THR A 215 -3.00 -15.32 3.06
CA THR A 215 -4.41 -14.96 3.15
C THR A 215 -4.73 -13.78 2.22
N ALA A 216 -6.00 -13.64 1.81
CA ALA A 216 -6.43 -12.50 0.99
C ALA A 216 -6.11 -11.17 1.67
N VAL A 217 -6.25 -11.11 3.00
CA VAL A 217 -5.95 -9.96 3.86
C VAL A 217 -4.49 -9.51 3.74
N LEU A 218 -3.56 -10.47 3.74
CA LEU A 218 -2.13 -10.18 3.77
C LEU A 218 -1.47 -10.14 2.39
N ARG A 219 -2.23 -10.34 1.30
CA ARG A 219 -1.67 -10.52 -0.04
C ARG A 219 -0.70 -9.41 -0.44
N ALA A 220 -1.13 -8.15 -0.35
CA ALA A 220 -0.32 -7.00 -0.78
C ALA A 220 0.96 -6.82 0.07
N LEU A 221 0.85 -7.02 1.39
CA LEU A 221 2.01 -7.01 2.30
C LEU A 221 2.97 -8.15 1.95
N CYS A 222 2.46 -9.38 1.81
CA CYS A 222 3.26 -10.55 1.44
C CYS A 222 4.01 -10.35 0.13
N MET A 223 3.33 -9.88 -0.91
CA MET A 223 3.98 -9.63 -2.21
C MET A 223 5.15 -8.65 -2.06
N THR A 224 4.98 -7.60 -1.26
CA THR A 224 6.06 -6.63 -1.02
C THR A 224 7.19 -7.20 -0.18
N THR A 225 6.88 -7.95 0.88
CA THR A 225 7.91 -8.54 1.76
C THR A 225 8.65 -9.71 1.12
N GLU A 226 8.03 -10.44 0.19
CA GLU A 226 8.69 -11.49 -0.57
C GLU A 226 9.50 -10.90 -1.74
N ALA A 227 9.02 -9.82 -2.38
CA ALA A 227 9.78 -9.14 -3.42
C ALA A 227 11.16 -8.62 -2.95
N ARG A 228 11.35 -8.39 -1.65
CA ARG A 228 12.64 -7.97 -1.10
C ARG A 228 13.66 -9.11 -0.96
N LYS A 229 13.24 -10.37 -1.10
CA LYS A 229 14.08 -11.55 -0.89
C LYS A 229 14.76 -11.91 -2.20
N VAL A 230 16.08 -12.12 -2.17
CA VAL A 230 16.88 -12.61 -3.29
C VAL A 230 17.53 -13.94 -2.90
N ALA A 231 17.18 -15.00 -3.62
CA ALA A 231 17.72 -16.34 -3.41
C ALA A 231 19.11 -16.48 -4.08
N ILE A 232 20.11 -16.93 -3.32
CA ILE A 232 21.49 -17.11 -3.79
C ILE A 232 22.08 -18.44 -3.32
N CYS A 233 23.03 -19.00 -4.08
CA CYS A 233 23.78 -20.19 -3.69
C CYS A 233 24.97 -19.84 -2.80
N SER A 234 25.49 -20.81 -2.06
CA SER A 234 26.69 -20.69 -1.20
C SER A 234 27.86 -20.01 -1.93
N SER A 235 28.13 -20.38 -3.18
CA SER A 235 29.22 -19.79 -3.96
C SER A 235 29.01 -18.29 -4.22
N CYS A 236 27.78 -17.88 -4.56
CA CYS A 236 27.46 -16.46 -4.72
C CYS A 236 27.42 -15.72 -3.39
N TYR A 237 26.97 -16.37 -2.31
CA TYR A 237 26.98 -15.82 -0.97
C TYR A 237 28.41 -15.47 -0.53
N ASP A 238 29.32 -16.45 -0.57
CA ASP A 238 30.71 -16.30 -0.14
C ASP A 238 31.55 -15.42 -1.08
N GLY A 239 31.32 -15.53 -2.39
CA GLY A 239 32.16 -14.88 -3.40
C GLY A 239 31.70 -13.47 -3.81
N ARG A 240 30.39 -13.20 -3.82
CA ARG A 240 29.84 -11.96 -4.39
C ARG A 240 29.06 -11.15 -3.35
N ALA A 241 28.09 -11.76 -2.67
CA ALA A 241 27.19 -11.04 -1.78
C ALA A 241 27.92 -10.36 -0.60
N LYS A 242 28.99 -10.98 -0.07
CA LYS A 242 29.86 -10.37 0.96
C LYS A 242 30.55 -9.08 0.53
N ASN A 243 30.71 -8.88 -0.79
CA ASN A 243 31.26 -7.66 -1.38
C ASN A 243 30.15 -6.63 -1.70
N GLY A 244 28.92 -6.88 -1.24
CA GLY A 244 27.77 -6.00 -1.38
C GLY A 244 26.96 -6.18 -2.68
N PRO A 245 25.88 -5.40 -2.83
CA PRO A 245 24.94 -5.55 -3.95
C PRO A 245 25.56 -5.30 -5.33
N ALA A 246 26.56 -4.42 -5.41
CA ALA A 246 27.24 -4.07 -6.65
C ALA A 246 28.09 -5.23 -7.23
N ALA A 247 28.51 -6.17 -6.39
CA ALA A 247 29.32 -7.32 -6.79
C ALA A 247 28.48 -8.51 -7.32
N MET A 248 27.15 -8.44 -7.21
CA MET A 248 26.25 -9.45 -7.78
C MET A 248 26.29 -9.42 -9.31
N ALA A 249 25.98 -10.55 -9.97
CA ALA A 249 25.72 -10.54 -11.41
C ALA A 249 24.26 -10.96 -11.68
N PRO A 250 23.52 -10.19 -12.49
CA PRO A 250 23.87 -8.83 -12.92
C PRO A 250 23.98 -7.87 -11.72
N PRO A 251 24.80 -6.80 -11.79
CA PRO A 251 24.96 -5.84 -10.69
C PRO A 251 23.63 -5.23 -10.25
N MET A 252 23.40 -5.19 -8.94
CA MET A 252 22.20 -4.57 -8.36
C MET A 252 22.45 -3.07 -8.20
N THR A 253 22.22 -2.32 -9.27
CA THR A 253 22.33 -0.86 -9.25
C THR A 253 21.06 -0.22 -8.67
N GLY A 254 21.16 1.03 -8.19
CA GLY A 254 19.99 1.80 -7.73
C GLY A 254 19.56 1.56 -6.27
N LEU A 255 20.20 0.62 -5.56
CA LEU A 255 19.96 0.32 -4.14
C LEU A 255 20.69 1.29 -3.19
N SER A 256 20.60 2.60 -3.47
CA SER A 256 21.33 3.64 -2.75
C SER A 256 20.91 3.82 -1.27
N TRP A 257 19.89 3.08 -0.82
CA TRP A 257 19.43 3.07 0.58
C TRP A 257 20.13 2.00 1.43
N ILE A 258 20.82 1.04 0.81
CA ILE A 258 21.61 0.05 1.55
C ILE A 258 22.89 0.74 2.03
N PRO A 259 23.19 0.74 3.34
CA PRO A 259 24.43 1.29 3.85
C PRO A 259 25.66 0.61 3.22
N GLU A 260 26.72 1.37 2.99
CA GLU A 260 28.00 0.79 2.56
C GLU A 260 28.47 -0.25 3.58
N MET A 261 28.79 -1.45 3.08
CA MET A 261 29.27 -2.54 3.90
C MET A 261 30.75 -2.36 4.19
N ASN A 262 31.06 -1.94 5.41
CA ASN A 262 32.44 -1.89 5.92
C ASN A 262 32.94 -3.25 6.43
N ASP A 263 32.03 -4.22 6.58
CA ASP A 263 32.31 -5.56 7.08
C ASP A 263 32.00 -6.58 5.98
N THR A 264 32.91 -7.54 5.80
CA THR A 264 32.76 -8.66 4.86
C THR A 264 31.74 -9.70 5.33
N SER A 265 31.25 -9.61 6.58
CA SER A 265 30.23 -10.53 7.09
C SER A 265 28.81 -10.03 6.76
N ILE A 266 28.01 -10.91 6.15
CA ILE A 266 26.58 -10.68 5.98
C ILE A 266 25.92 -10.92 7.33
N LYS A 267 25.23 -9.89 7.84
CA LYS A 267 24.54 -9.95 9.14
C LYS A 267 23.15 -10.57 8.99
N PRO A 268 22.57 -11.12 10.05
CA PRO A 268 21.15 -11.48 10.04
C PRO A 268 20.26 -10.27 9.73
N CYS A 269 19.21 -10.49 8.95
CA CYS A 269 18.16 -9.51 8.70
C CYS A 269 17.31 -9.33 9.96
N HIS A 270 16.94 -8.09 10.26
CA HIS A 270 15.99 -7.71 11.32
C HIS A 270 15.01 -6.64 10.84
N CYS A 271 14.75 -6.58 9.54
CA CYS A 271 13.83 -5.60 8.98
C CYS A 271 12.41 -5.84 9.47
N THR A 272 11.70 -4.77 9.79
CA THR A 272 10.26 -4.76 10.02
C THR A 272 9.57 -3.84 9.03
N MET A 273 8.27 -3.99 8.80
CA MET A 273 7.50 -3.07 7.96
C MET A 273 7.54 -1.64 8.53
N ARG A 274 7.52 -1.50 9.86
CA ARG A 274 7.67 -0.21 10.54
C ARG A 274 8.99 0.46 10.18
N SER A 275 10.11 -0.23 10.38
CA SER A 275 11.44 0.33 10.11
C SER A 275 11.62 0.73 8.65
N HIS A 276 10.94 0.04 7.73
CA HIS A 276 11.10 0.24 6.30
C HIS A 276 10.14 1.28 5.69
N PHE A 277 8.90 1.38 6.18
CA PHE A 277 7.88 2.28 5.59
C PHE A 277 7.45 3.40 6.53
N VAL A 278 7.30 3.12 7.83
CA VAL A 278 6.74 4.08 8.79
C VAL A 278 7.85 4.97 9.38
N ASP A 279 9.01 4.41 9.71
CA ASP A 279 10.09 5.21 10.30
C ASP A 279 10.88 5.97 9.22
N ARG A 280 10.82 5.46 7.97
CA ARG A 280 11.42 6.09 6.80
C ARG A 280 10.43 7.06 6.18
N TRP A 281 10.64 8.36 6.36
CA TRP A 281 9.94 9.37 5.56
C TRP A 281 10.36 9.26 4.09
N LEU A 282 9.63 8.46 3.31
CA LEU A 282 9.89 8.25 1.89
C LEU A 282 8.74 8.86 1.08
N CYS A 283 9.06 9.72 0.12
CA CYS A 283 8.03 10.24 -0.79
C CYS A 283 7.63 9.16 -1.80
N LEU A 284 6.41 9.29 -2.34
CA LEU A 284 5.85 8.38 -3.34
C LEU A 284 6.80 8.08 -4.51
N ARG A 285 7.37 9.12 -5.13
CA ARG A 285 8.31 8.97 -6.25
C ARG A 285 9.52 8.10 -5.87
N CYS A 286 10.09 8.30 -4.69
CA CYS A 286 11.24 7.51 -4.25
C CYS A 286 10.84 6.07 -3.91
N TYR A 287 9.64 5.85 -3.38
CA TYR A 287 9.08 4.52 -3.17
C TYR A 287 8.87 3.77 -4.49
N GLU A 288 8.29 4.40 -5.51
CA GLU A 288 8.09 3.76 -6.82
C GLU A 288 9.41 3.33 -7.48
N VAL A 289 10.43 4.19 -7.40
CA VAL A 289 11.78 3.86 -7.88
C VAL A 289 12.36 2.70 -7.08
N GLU A 290 12.19 2.69 -5.76
CA GLU A 290 12.63 1.59 -4.89
C GLU A 290 11.92 0.28 -5.22
N LYS A 291 10.58 0.28 -5.32
CA LYS A 291 9.76 -0.87 -5.73
C LYS A 291 10.17 -1.41 -7.11
N SER A 292 10.37 -0.54 -8.09
CA SER A 292 10.82 -0.93 -9.43
C SER A 292 12.22 -1.55 -9.41
N THR A 293 13.15 -0.94 -8.68
CA THR A 293 14.52 -1.46 -8.53
C THR A 293 14.51 -2.84 -7.88
N ILE A 294 13.71 -3.03 -6.82
CA ILE A 294 13.55 -4.32 -6.16
C ILE A 294 12.95 -5.36 -7.11
N GLY A 295 11.93 -4.99 -7.89
CA GLY A 295 11.34 -5.88 -8.90
C GLY A 295 12.35 -6.38 -9.92
N LEU A 296 13.26 -5.51 -10.40
CA LEU A 296 14.36 -5.90 -11.31
C LEU A 296 15.36 -6.87 -10.68
N CYS A 297 15.40 -6.97 -9.35
CA CYS A 297 16.33 -7.84 -8.66
C CYS A 297 15.84 -9.29 -8.55
N ASN A 298 14.54 -9.52 -8.71
CA ASN A 298 13.93 -10.82 -8.52
C ASN A 298 13.78 -11.64 -9.80
N ASN A 299 14.33 -11.20 -10.94
CA ASN A 299 14.42 -11.88 -12.25
C ASN A 299 13.14 -12.53 -12.81
N SER A 300 12.01 -12.47 -12.11
CA SER A 300 10.80 -13.20 -12.44
C SER A 300 9.70 -12.23 -12.81
N GLU A 301 9.40 -12.13 -14.11
CA GLU A 301 8.24 -11.40 -14.63
C GLU A 301 6.92 -11.94 -14.07
N GLU A 302 6.90 -13.21 -13.65
CA GLU A 302 5.79 -13.82 -12.92
C GLU A 302 6.18 -14.01 -11.47
N PHE A 303 5.47 -13.36 -10.55
CA PHE A 303 5.63 -13.60 -9.12
C PHE A 303 5.35 -15.08 -8.81
N LYS A 304 6.40 -15.89 -8.66
CA LYS A 304 6.31 -17.25 -8.16
C LYS A 304 6.51 -17.18 -6.65
N TRP A 305 5.55 -17.73 -5.89
CA TRP A 305 5.71 -17.86 -4.45
C TRP A 305 6.98 -18.68 -4.18
N PRO A 306 7.87 -18.20 -3.30
CA PRO A 306 9.17 -18.84 -3.14
C PRO A 306 9.00 -20.23 -2.57
N GLY A 307 9.22 -21.22 -3.44
CA GLY A 307 9.12 -22.65 -3.13
C GLY A 307 10.51 -23.28 -3.01
N VAL A 308 10.59 -24.39 -2.26
CA VAL A 308 11.79 -25.22 -2.15
C VAL A 308 12.28 -25.59 -3.57
N GLY A 309 13.46 -25.10 -3.97
CA GLY A 309 14.02 -25.38 -5.30
C GLY A 309 14.29 -24.17 -6.19
N GLU A 310 14.20 -22.94 -5.68
CA GLU A 310 14.63 -21.77 -6.44
C GLU A 310 16.09 -21.90 -6.89
N LEU A 311 16.32 -21.52 -8.15
CA LEU A 311 17.66 -21.32 -8.65
C LEU A 311 18.22 -20.05 -8.00
N CYS A 312 19.51 -20.10 -7.65
CA CYS A 312 20.29 -18.92 -7.35
C CYS A 312 20.12 -17.90 -8.48
N ARG A 313 20.23 -16.62 -8.16
CA ARG A 313 20.33 -15.54 -9.15
C ARG A 313 21.37 -15.77 -10.26
N CYS A 314 22.42 -16.56 -10.02
CA CYS A 314 23.38 -16.93 -11.07
C CYS A 314 22.84 -17.98 -12.06
N GLU A 315 21.64 -18.51 -11.83
CA GLU A 315 20.92 -19.52 -12.62
C GLU A 315 21.60 -20.88 -12.76
N GLU A 316 22.83 -21.03 -12.24
CA GLU A 316 23.63 -22.25 -12.34
C GLU A 316 23.41 -23.24 -11.20
N HIS A 317 23.05 -22.75 -10.01
CA HIS A 317 23.04 -23.54 -8.78
C HIS A 317 21.70 -23.38 -8.04
N LYS A 318 21.34 -24.37 -7.22
CA LYS A 318 20.23 -24.24 -6.28
C LYS A 318 20.56 -23.16 -5.24
N ALA A 319 19.58 -22.32 -4.90
CA ALA A 319 19.73 -21.39 -3.80
C ALA A 319 19.62 -22.12 -2.45
N ASP A 320 20.47 -21.73 -1.52
CA ASP A 320 20.54 -22.21 -0.13
C ASP A 320 20.62 -21.04 0.87
N HIS A 321 20.70 -19.80 0.37
CA HIS A 321 20.62 -18.58 1.16
C HIS A 321 19.60 -17.60 0.58
N VAL A 322 19.05 -16.75 1.44
CA VAL A 322 18.16 -15.66 1.05
C VAL A 322 18.67 -14.35 1.64
N ILE A 323 18.86 -13.34 0.80
CA ILE A 323 19.29 -12.00 1.21
C ILE A 323 18.13 -11.02 1.12
N CYS A 324 17.99 -10.17 2.13
CA CYS A 324 17.04 -9.06 2.15
C CYS A 324 17.62 -7.84 1.43
N VAL A 325 17.01 -7.37 0.34
CA VAL A 325 17.48 -6.17 -0.40
C VAL A 325 17.16 -4.83 0.31
N TRP A 326 16.49 -4.86 1.46
CA TRP A 326 16.29 -3.64 2.26
C TRP A 326 17.50 -3.31 3.13
N CYS A 327 18.15 -4.33 3.71
CA CYS A 327 19.29 -4.17 4.60
C CYS A 327 20.56 -4.93 4.19
N TRP A 328 20.47 -5.74 3.13
CA TRP A 328 21.50 -6.69 2.71
C TRP A 328 21.89 -7.74 3.76
N GLY A 329 20.96 -8.05 4.66
CA GLY A 329 21.13 -9.10 5.67
C GLY A 329 20.52 -10.43 5.23
N GLU A 330 21.00 -11.53 5.81
CA GLU A 330 20.50 -12.88 5.57
C GLU A 330 19.16 -13.11 6.28
N VAL A 331 18.18 -13.63 5.54
CA VAL A 331 16.85 -13.99 6.06
C VAL A 331 16.88 -15.46 6.48
N LYS A 332 16.57 -15.73 7.74
CA LYS A 332 16.42 -17.07 8.28
C LYS A 332 14.95 -17.46 8.25
N ASP A 333 14.49 -18.00 7.14
CA ASP A 333 13.14 -18.55 7.06
C ASP A 333 13.19 -20.02 7.48
N TYR A 334 12.70 -20.32 8.69
CA TYR A 334 12.74 -21.64 9.32
C TYR A 334 11.93 -22.73 8.58
N ASN A 335 11.29 -22.42 7.46
CA ASN A 335 10.30 -23.29 6.83
C ASN A 335 10.74 -24.00 5.53
N TYR A 336 12.01 -23.88 5.11
CA TYR A 336 12.50 -24.57 3.89
C TYR A 336 13.06 -25.98 4.15
N GLU A 337 13.04 -26.45 5.40
CA GLU A 337 13.50 -27.80 5.77
C GLU A 337 12.37 -28.86 5.71
N HIS A 338 11.64 -28.99 4.59
CA HIS A 338 10.71 -30.11 4.39
C HIS A 338 10.78 -30.71 2.99
#